data_AF-A0A924ZJQ4-F1
#
_entry.id   AF-A0A924ZJQ4-F1
#
_cell.length_a   1.000
_cell.length_b   1.000
_cell.length_c   1.000
_cell.angle_alpha   90.00
_cell.angle_beta   90.00
_cell.angle_gamma   90.00
#
_symmetry.space_group_name_H-M   'P 1'
#
loop_
_entity.id
_entity.type
_entity.pdbx_description
1 polymer ?
#
loop_
_entity_poly.entity_id
_entity_poly.type
_entity_poly.pdbx_seq_one_letter_code
_entity_poly.pdbx_strand_id
1 'polypeptide(L)'
;MKEILRLSLPMTLWLLGFSAVYGLQGLACSRHWPAGMDARMVLLGLAALVVVAQAAMLLMVLRAPSSSRFVQGTAASLAVAAVVAGLWTMMPVLVTSVCQ
;
A
#
# COMPACT_ATOMS: atom_id res chain seq x y z
N MET A 1 16.40 9.31 16.08
CA MET A 1 16.34 8.62 14.76
C MET A 1 15.08 7.78 14.56
N LYS A 2 14.62 6.98 15.55
CA LYS A 2 13.37 6.20 15.43
C LYS A 2 12.14 7.02 15.07
N GLU A 3 12.02 8.26 15.58
CA GLU A 3 10.86 9.10 15.30
C GLU A 3 10.77 9.57 13.83
N ILE A 4 11.89 9.87 13.19
CA ILE A 4 11.93 10.23 11.76
C ILE A 4 11.47 9.05 10.92
N LEU A 5 12.01 7.85 11.23
CA LEU A 5 11.59 6.62 10.56
C LEU A 5 10.10 6.38 10.75
N ARG A 6 9.58 6.58 11.96
CA ARG A 6 8.16 6.39 12.27
C ARG A 6 7.22 7.31 11.48
N LEU A 7 7.69 8.53 11.17
CA LEU A 7 6.95 9.51 10.37
C LEU A 7 7.01 9.19 8.87
N SER A 8 8.18 8.79 8.36
CA SER A 8 8.35 8.57 6.91
C SER A 8 7.87 7.20 6.43
N LEU A 9 8.03 6.16 7.26
CA LEU A 9 7.79 4.77 6.85
C LEU A 9 6.37 4.49 6.34
N PRO A 10 5.27 5.03 6.92
CA PRO A 10 3.92 4.80 6.40
C PRO A 10 3.73 5.32 4.97
N MET A 11 4.29 6.50 4.67
CA MET A 11 4.19 7.11 3.34
C MET A 11 5.10 6.43 2.34
N THR A 12 6.31 6.04 2.74
CA THR A 12 7.23 5.28 1.87
C THR A 12 6.65 3.91 1.52
N LEU A 13 6.05 3.22 2.48
CA LEU A 13 5.38 1.93 2.26
C LEU A 13 4.19 2.08 1.30
N TRP A 14 3.39 3.13 1.46
CA TRP A 14 2.33 3.46 0.52
C TRP A 14 2.87 3.68 -0.90
N LEU A 15 3.92 4.49 -1.04
CA LEU A 15 4.50 4.85 -2.33
C LEU A 15 5.06 3.62 -3.06
N LEU A 16 5.73 2.73 -2.33
CA LEU A 16 6.22 1.45 -2.84
C LEU A 16 5.07 0.55 -3.28
N GLY A 17 4.03 0.41 -2.46
CA GLY A 17 2.85 -0.39 -2.79
C GLY A 17 2.12 0.13 -4.02
N PHE A 18 1.92 1.45 -4.11
CA PHE A 18 1.35 2.12 -5.28
C PHE A 18 2.16 1.82 -6.55
N SER A 19 3.48 2.02 -6.48
CA SER A 19 4.38 1.82 -7.62
C SER A 19 4.40 0.36 -8.07
N ALA A 20 4.37 -0.59 -7.12
CA ALA A 20 4.32 -2.01 -7.40
C ALA A 20 3.00 -2.42 -8.08
N VAL A 21 1.86 -1.97 -7.55
CA VAL A 21 0.54 -2.31 -8.11
C VAL A 21 0.38 -1.74 -9.52
N TYR A 22 0.68 -0.46 -9.73
CA TYR A 22 0.56 0.18 -11.04
C TYR A 22 1.61 -0.31 -12.04
N GLY A 23 2.85 -0.55 -11.58
CA GLY A 23 3.90 -1.13 -12.41
C GLY A 23 3.54 -2.53 -12.88
N LEU A 24 3.01 -3.37 -11.97
CA LEU A 24 2.53 -4.70 -12.31
C LEU A 24 1.32 -4.64 -13.25
N GLN A 25 0.41 -3.69 -13.05
CA GLN A 25 -0.73 -3.50 -13.94
C GLN A 25 -0.28 -3.14 -15.37
N GLY A 26 0.74 -2.29 -15.51
CA GLY A 26 1.35 -1.98 -16.81
C GLY A 26 2.00 -3.20 -17.47
N LEU A 27 2.67 -4.06 -16.69
CA LEU A 27 3.25 -5.32 -17.19
C LEU A 27 2.18 -6.33 -17.58
N ALA A 28 1.08 -6.40 -16.82
CA ALA A 28 -0.06 -7.28 -17.10
C ALA A 28 -0.74 -6.96 -18.43
N CYS A 29 -0.77 -5.69 -18.84
CA CYS A 29 -1.27 -5.30 -20.16
C CYS A 29 -0.23 -5.38 -21.29
N SER A 30 0.99 -5.83 -21.00
CA SER A 30 2.03 -6.00 -22.01
C SER A 30 1.99 -7.40 -22.64
N ARG A 31 2.52 -7.52 -23.87
CA ARG A 31 2.70 -8.82 -24.55
C ARG A 31 3.61 -9.82 -23.83
N HIS A 32 4.33 -9.39 -22.79
CA HIS A 32 5.29 -10.22 -22.05
C HIS A 32 4.67 -10.90 -20.83
N TRP A 33 3.35 -10.79 -20.62
CA TRP A 33 2.71 -11.45 -19.49
C TRP A 33 2.73 -12.98 -19.66
N PRO A 34 3.11 -13.75 -18.62
CA PRO A 34 3.20 -15.20 -18.71
C PRO A 34 1.85 -15.86 -19.02
N ALA A 35 1.83 -16.63 -20.10
CA ALA A 35 0.67 -17.43 -20.51
C ALA A 35 0.41 -18.54 -19.47
N GLY A 36 -0.59 -18.35 -18.62
CA GLY A 36 -0.94 -19.28 -17.54
C GLY A 36 -1.17 -18.62 -16.19
N MET A 37 -0.86 -17.33 -16.06
CA MET A 37 -1.08 -16.57 -14.82
C MET A 37 -2.25 -15.59 -15.01
N ASP A 38 -3.28 -15.71 -14.19
CA ASP A 38 -4.40 -14.76 -14.21
C ASP A 38 -3.94 -13.41 -13.62
N ALA A 39 -3.74 -12.43 -14.51
CA ALA A 39 -3.32 -11.09 -14.16
C ALA A 39 -4.20 -10.45 -13.08
N ARG A 40 -5.51 -10.73 -13.12
CA ARG A 40 -6.45 -10.18 -12.14
C ARG A 40 -6.20 -10.76 -10.76
N MET A 41 -6.00 -12.07 -10.64
CA MET A 41 -5.70 -12.71 -9.36
C MET A 41 -4.38 -12.20 -8.76
N VAL A 42 -3.34 -12.05 -9.59
CA VAL A 42 -2.04 -11.55 -9.11
C VAL A 42 -2.14 -10.10 -8.65
N LEU A 43 -2.83 -9.24 -9.42
CA LEU A 43 -3.04 -7.85 -9.04
C LEU A 43 -3.85 -7.75 -7.75
N LEU A 44 -4.93 -8.51 -7.60
CA LEU A 44 -5.72 -8.56 -6.36
C LEU A 44 -4.87 -9.06 -5.18
N GLY A 45 -4.04 -10.08 -5.38
CA GLY A 45 -3.15 -10.60 -4.35
C GLY A 45 -2.10 -9.59 -3.89
N LEU A 46 -1.42 -8.93 -4.83
CA LEU A 46 -0.45 -7.87 -4.54
C LEU A 46 -1.12 -6.69 -3.84
N ALA A 47 -2.28 -6.27 -4.34
CA ALA A 47 -3.02 -5.17 -3.78
C ALA A 47 -3.42 -5.51 -2.32
N ALA A 48 -4.06 -6.66 -2.08
CA ALA A 48 -4.40 -7.11 -0.73
C ALA A 48 -3.18 -7.14 0.21
N LEU A 49 -2.03 -7.63 -0.27
CA LEU A 49 -0.78 -7.63 0.49
C LEU A 49 -0.35 -6.21 0.90
N VAL A 50 -0.44 -5.23 -0.01
CA VAL A 50 -0.12 -3.83 0.28
C VAL A 50 -1.05 -3.27 1.37
N VAL A 51 -2.36 -3.52 1.31
CA VAL A 51 -3.30 -3.04 2.34
C VAL A 51 -3.04 -3.71 3.69
N VAL A 52 -2.76 -5.03 3.71
CA VAL A 52 -2.40 -5.74 4.94
C VAL A 52 -1.11 -5.18 5.54
N ALA A 53 -0.09 -4.89 4.72
CA ALA A 53 1.15 -4.27 5.18
C ALA A 53 0.91 -2.88 5.79
N GLN A 54 0.03 -2.08 5.19
CA GLN A 54 -0.36 -0.75 5.71
C GLN A 54 -1.13 -0.85 7.02
N ALA A 55 -2.07 -1.78 7.12
CA ALA A 55 -2.81 -2.03 8.36
C ALA A 55 -1.88 -2.53 9.48
N ALA A 56 -0.95 -3.44 9.17
CA ALA A 56 0.07 -3.90 10.10
C ALA A 56 0.96 -2.74 10.57
N MET A 57 1.34 -1.83 9.67
CA MET A 57 2.09 -0.63 10.02
C MET A 57 1.34 0.29 10.98
N LEU A 58 0.05 0.55 10.71
CA LEU A 58 -0.81 1.31 11.63
C LEU A 58 -0.88 0.64 13.01
N LEU A 59 -1.08 -0.68 13.06
CA LEU A 59 -1.11 -1.44 14.32
C LEU A 59 0.21 -1.33 15.08
N MET A 60 1.36 -1.39 14.39
CA MET A 60 2.68 -1.18 15.02
C MET A 60 2.81 0.23 15.60
N VAL A 61 2.36 1.25 14.87
CA VAL A 61 2.36 2.64 15.35
C VAL A 61 1.46 2.80 16.60
N LEU A 62 0.35 2.08 16.68
CA LEU A 62 -0.56 2.15 17.83
C LEU A 62 -0.05 1.35 19.03
N ARG A 63 0.62 0.20 18.82
CA ARG A 63 1.09 -0.67 19.91
C ARG A 63 2.32 -0.16 20.66
N ALA A 64 3.16 0.63 20.01
CA ALA A 64 4.43 1.08 20.61
C ALA A 64 4.51 2.62 20.70
N PRO A 65 3.58 3.30 21.38
CA PRO A 65 3.42 4.76 21.29
C PRO A 65 4.70 5.56 21.62
N SER A 66 4.92 6.67 20.92
CA SER A 66 6.01 7.60 21.25
C SER A 66 5.70 8.36 22.55
N SER A 67 6.74 8.78 23.28
CA SER A 67 6.59 9.64 24.47
C SER A 67 6.05 11.03 24.12
N SER A 68 6.25 11.49 22.89
CA SER A 68 5.70 12.75 22.39
C SER A 68 4.32 12.54 21.79
N ARG A 69 3.30 13.16 22.40
CA ARG A 69 1.92 13.16 21.89
C ARG A 69 1.81 13.74 20.48
N PHE A 70 2.62 14.75 20.15
CA PHE A 70 2.65 15.33 18.81
C PHE A 70 3.15 14.34 17.77
N VAL A 71 4.28 13.67 18.05
CA VAL A 71 4.87 12.71 17.10
C VAL A 71 3.95 11.49 16.93
N GLN A 72 3.37 11.01 18.03
CA GLN A 72 2.40 9.91 17.99
C GLN A 72 1.15 10.28 17.18
N GLY A 73 0.61 11.48 17.37
CA GLY A 73 -0.53 11.99 16.61
C GLY A 73 -0.21 12.03 15.12
N THR A 74 0.88 12.70 14.74
CA THR A 74 1.28 12.84 13.34
C THR A 74 1.56 11.49 12.67
N ALA A 75 2.24 10.56 13.35
CA ALA A 75 2.50 9.22 12.84
C ALA A 75 1.21 8.41 12.63
N ALA A 76 0.25 8.51 13.56
CA ALA A 76 -1.05 7.86 13.42
C ALA A 76 -1.86 8.47 12.27
N SER A 77 -1.89 9.81 12.14
CA SER A 77 -2.55 10.50 11.02
C SER A 77 -1.98 10.08 9.67
N LEU A 78 -0.65 10.01 9.55
CA LEU A 78 0.04 9.56 8.34
C LEU A 78 -0.27 8.09 8.04
N ALA A 79 -0.25 7.22 9.06
CA ALA A 79 -0.60 5.81 8.87
C ALA A 79 -2.07 5.62 8.43
N VAL A 80 -3.01 6.36 9.01
CA VAL A 80 -4.42 6.34 8.58
C VAL A 80 -4.57 6.84 7.15
N ALA A 81 -3.96 7.99 6.81
CA ALA A 81 -3.98 8.52 5.45
C ALA A 81 -3.39 7.52 4.45
N ALA A 82 -2.32 6.83 4.82
CA ALA A 82 -1.66 5.82 3.98
C ALA A 82 -2.54 4.56 3.77
N VAL A 83 -3.33 4.16 4.77
CA VAL A 83 -4.34 3.08 4.63
C VAL A 83 -5.49 3.52 3.72
N VAL A 84 -6.05 4.71 3.94
CA VAL A 84 -7.14 5.25 3.10
C VAL A 84 -6.69 5.40 1.65
N ALA A 85 -5.49 5.93 1.43
CA ALA A 85 -4.90 6.03 0.10
C ALA A 85 -4.61 4.65 -0.51
N GLY A 86 -4.20 3.66 0.29
CA GLY A 86 -4.02 2.28 -0.17
C GLY A 86 -5.34 1.63 -0.62
N LEU A 87 -6.42 1.86 0.12
CA LEU A 87 -7.77 1.42 -0.27
C LEU A 87 -8.24 2.13 -1.55
N TRP A 88 -7.97 3.42 -1.68
CA TRP A 88 -8.28 4.17 -2.90
C TRP A 88 -7.52 3.62 -4.12
N THR A 89 -6.26 3.25 -3.96
CA THR A 89 -5.45 2.63 -5.02
C THR A 89 -6.03 1.29 -5.53
N MET A 90 -6.87 0.60 -4.72
CA MET A 90 -7.54 -0.65 -5.14
C MET A 90 -8.67 -0.44 -6.13
N MET A 91 -9.30 0.74 -6.11
CA MET A 91 -10.49 1.03 -6.93
C MET A 91 -10.26 0.64 -8.40
N PRO A 92 -9.23 1.13 -9.11
CA PRO A 92 -9.03 0.76 -10.50
C PRO A 92 -8.91 -0.76 -10.71
N VAL A 93 -8.17 -1.47 -9.85
CA VAL A 93 -8.05 -2.94 -9.95
C VAL A 93 -9.39 -3.67 -9.77
N LEU A 94 -10.31 -3.10 -8.98
CA LEU A 94 -11.62 -3.68 -8.70
C LEU A 94 -12.68 -3.31 -9.75
N VAL A 95 -12.65 -2.08 -10.27
CA VAL A 95 -13.74 -1.53 -11.10
C VAL A 95 -13.42 -1.54 -12.58
N THR A 96 -12.14 -1.51 -12.98
CA THR A 96 -11.77 -1.56 -14.40
C THR A 96 -11.50 -3.00 -14.84
N SER A 97 -11.89 -3.30 -16.08
CA SER A 97 -11.44 -4.53 -16.75
C SER A 97 -9.93 -4.47 -16.91
N VAL A 98 -9.23 -5.47 -16.38
CA VAL A 98 -7.78 -5.61 -16.52
C VAL A 98 -7.48 -5.86 -17.99
N CYS A 99 -7.03 -4.81 -18.69
CA CYS A 99 -6.63 -4.79 -20.09
C CYS A 99 -7.75 -5.20 -21.07
N GLN A 100 -8.38 -4.20 -21.70
CA GLN A 100 -9.17 -4.39 -22.93
C GLN A 100 -8.28 -4.18 -24.16
#